data_AF-A0A3N2DA94-F1
#
_entry.id   AF-A0A3N2DA94-F1
#
_cell.length_a   1.000
_cell.length_b   1.000
_cell.length_c   1.000
_cell.angle_alpha   90.00
_cell.angle_beta   90.00
_cell.angle_gamma   90.00
#
_symmetry.space_group_name_H-M   'P 1'
#
loop_
_entity.id
_entity.type
_entity.pdbx_description
1 polymer ?
#
loop_
_entity_poly.entity_id
_entity_poly.type
_entity_poly.pdbx_seq_one_letter_code
_entity_poly.pdbx_strand_id
1 'polypeptide(L)'
;MSELVITLLRLSFLALLWLLVLSCIGVLRRDIFGTRVSSRGRGRGLRANVNPVNDDAAAPGRSTPVTLSVLEGPLAGTQLGLHTSSVLIGRAPSCTLVVDDDTASGRHARIFPHDGGWYVEDLGSTNGTWVGDTRVTDPVPVPLGTPVRVGQTLLELRRGR
;
A
#
# COMPACT_ATOMS: atom_id res chain seq x y z
N MET A 1 36.15 33.04 34.95
CA MET A 1 35.37 32.12 34.10
C MET A 1 36.27 31.74 32.93
N SER A 2 36.68 30.48 32.82
CA SER A 2 37.73 30.06 31.86
C SER A 2 37.25 30.20 30.41
N GLU A 3 38.06 30.84 29.55
CA GLU A 3 37.85 30.94 28.09
C GLU A 3 37.54 29.59 27.43
N LEU A 4 38.12 28.52 27.97
CA LEU A 4 37.86 27.13 27.56
C LEU A 4 36.38 26.73 27.75
N VAL A 5 35.74 27.15 28.84
CA VAL A 5 34.33 26.84 29.12
C VAL A 5 33.42 27.55 28.12
N ILE A 6 33.71 28.81 27.79
CA ILE A 6 32.93 29.58 26.80
C ILE A 6 33.10 28.97 25.40
N THR A 7 34.30 28.52 25.06
CA THR A 7 34.59 27.87 23.77
C THR A 7 33.87 26.52 23.65
N LEU A 8 33.89 25.71 24.70
CA LEU A 8 33.15 24.44 24.77
C LEU A 8 31.63 24.65 24.68
N LEU A 9 31.09 25.68 25.35
CA LEU A 9 29.68 26.04 25.26
C LEU A 9 29.28 26.44 23.83
N ARG A 10 30.10 27.24 23.14
CA ARG A 10 29.86 27.62 21.74
C ARG A 10 29.87 26.42 20.79
N LEU A 11 30.87 25.53 20.94
CA LEU A 11 30.99 24.34 20.09
C LEU A 11 29.85 23.35 20.30
N SER A 12 29.45 23.12 21.56
CA SER A 12 28.32 22.25 21.88
C SER A 12 27.00 22.83 21.36
N PHE A 13 26.77 24.14 21.51
CA PHE A 13 25.60 24.81 20.94
C PHE A 13 25.55 24.69 19.41
N LEU A 14 26.67 24.92 18.72
CA LEU A 14 26.75 24.77 17.27
C LEU A 14 26.49 23.32 16.82
N ALA A 15 27.04 22.34 17.53
CA ALA A 15 26.81 20.92 17.25
C ALA A 15 25.34 20.54 17.45
N LEU A 16 24.70 21.06 18.50
CA LEU A 16 23.28 20.81 18.79
C LEU A 16 22.37 21.44 17.73
N LEU A 17 22.71 22.64 17.25
CA LEU A 17 22.01 23.29 16.14
C LEU A 17 22.17 22.50 14.85
N TRP A 18 23.37 22.01 14.54
CA TRP A 18 23.60 21.13 13.40
C TRP A 18 22.82 19.81 13.51
N LEU A 19 22.75 19.20 14.69
CA LEU A 19 21.95 18.01 14.95
C LEU A 19 20.46 18.27 14.70
N LEU A 20 19.94 19.41 15.18
CA LEU A 20 18.57 19.85 14.94
C LEU A 20 18.30 20.01 13.45
N VAL A 21 19.20 20.68 12.71
CA VAL A 21 19.09 20.88 11.25
C VAL A 21 19.11 19.54 10.53
N LEU A 22 20.03 18.63 10.85
CA LEU A 22 20.09 17.29 10.27
C LEU A 22 18.85 16.46 10.61
N SER A 23 18.30 16.60 11.82
CA SER A 23 17.05 15.97 12.22
C SER A 23 15.86 16.51 11.43
N CYS A 24 15.74 17.83 11.28
CA CYS A 24 14.70 18.46 10.45
C CYS A 24 14.80 18.02 8.99
N ILE A 25 16.00 18.01 8.41
CA ILE A 25 16.22 17.52 7.04
C ILE A 25 15.88 16.03 6.95
N GLY A 26 16.23 15.24 7.96
CA GLY A 26 15.90 13.81 8.02
C GLY A 26 14.40 13.53 8.08
N VAL A 27 13.66 14.31 8.87
CA VAL A 27 12.19 14.24 8.97
C VAL A 27 11.56 14.68 7.66
N LEU A 28 11.96 15.83 7.11
CA LEU A 28 11.45 16.33 5.84
C LEU A 28 11.77 15.40 4.66
N ARG A 29 12.92 14.73 4.70
CA ARG A 29 13.29 13.74 3.69
C ARG A 29 12.47 12.44 3.84
N ARG A 30 12.11 12.04 5.07
CA ARG A 30 11.14 10.95 5.30
C ARG A 30 9.76 11.32 4.73
N ASP A 31 9.37 12.57 4.90
CA ASP A 31 8.08 13.11 4.48
C ASP A 31 7.97 13.26 2.95
N ILE A 32 9.07 13.65 2.28
CA ILE A 32 9.09 13.90 0.83
C ILE A 32 9.50 12.68 0.00
N PHE A 33 10.32 11.76 0.54
CA PHE A 33 10.82 10.59 -0.18
C PHE A 33 10.18 9.27 0.29
N GLY A 34 8.88 9.31 0.58
CA GLY A 34 8.04 8.15 0.90
C GLY A 34 8.12 7.07 -0.19
N THR A 35 9.07 6.16 0.02
CA THR A 35 9.11 4.75 -0.37
C THR A 35 8.73 4.33 -1.79
N ARG A 36 9.76 3.91 -2.52
CA ARG A 36 9.70 3.12 -3.76
C ARG A 36 8.73 1.94 -3.65
N VAL A 37 7.81 1.86 -4.61
CA VAL A 37 7.01 0.68 -4.91
C VAL A 37 7.95 -0.49 -5.24
N SER A 38 8.10 -1.45 -4.32
CA SER A 38 8.72 -2.73 -4.67
C SER A 38 7.66 -3.61 -5.30
N SER A 39 7.55 -3.53 -6.63
CA SER A 39 6.97 -4.60 -7.44
C SER A 39 7.82 -5.87 -7.21
N ARG A 40 7.45 -6.67 -6.20
CA ARG A 40 7.88 -8.07 -6.13
C ARG A 40 6.85 -8.95 -6.83
N GLY A 41 6.61 -8.62 -8.09
CA GLY A 41 5.95 -9.49 -9.06
C GLY A 41 6.98 -10.16 -9.97
N ARG A 42 7.97 -10.85 -9.40
CA ARG A 42 8.76 -11.83 -10.17
C ARG A 42 8.88 -13.09 -9.35
N GLY A 43 7.96 -14.00 -9.62
CA GLY A 43 7.85 -15.29 -8.96
C GLY A 43 9.18 -16.02 -8.99
N ARG A 44 9.65 -16.38 -7.79
CA ARG A 44 10.55 -17.50 -7.62
C ARG A 44 9.67 -18.69 -7.26
N GLY A 45 9.14 -19.31 -8.31
CA GLY A 45 8.30 -20.49 -8.21
C GLY A 45 9.05 -21.62 -7.51
N LEU A 46 8.51 -22.06 -6.38
CA LEU A 46 8.66 -23.42 -5.91
C LEU A 46 8.05 -24.32 -6.99
N ARG A 47 8.88 -25.20 -7.56
CA ARG A 47 8.50 -26.23 -8.50
C ARG A 47 7.52 -27.20 -7.81
N ALA A 48 6.23 -26.97 -7.98
CA ALA A 48 5.23 -28.02 -7.81
C ALA A 48 5.05 -28.69 -9.18
N ASN A 49 5.62 -29.89 -9.32
CA ASN A 49 5.35 -30.77 -10.45
C ASN A 49 3.90 -31.24 -10.35
N VAL A 50 2.99 -30.61 -11.10
CA VAL A 50 1.62 -31.07 -11.27
C VAL A 50 1.41 -31.23 -12.77
N ASN A 51 1.26 -32.49 -13.21
CA ASN A 51 0.82 -32.83 -14.55
C ASN A 51 -0.52 -32.14 -14.83
N PRO A 52 -0.69 -31.42 -15.95
CA PRO A 52 -2.00 -30.94 -16.34
C PRO A 52 -2.80 -32.13 -16.88
N VAL A 53 -3.79 -32.56 -16.10
CA VAL A 53 -4.95 -33.27 -16.65
C VAL A 53 -5.78 -32.21 -17.36
N ASN A 54 -6.08 -32.46 -18.62
CA ASN A 54 -6.91 -31.61 -19.46
C ASN A 54 -8.30 -31.46 -18.82
N ASP A 55 -8.63 -30.25 -18.37
CA ASP A 55 -10.00 -29.82 -18.20
C ASP A 55 -10.24 -28.64 -19.14
N ASP A 56 -10.76 -28.96 -20.32
CA ASP A 56 -11.46 -28.05 -21.20
C ASP A 56 -12.72 -27.53 -20.48
N ALA A 57 -12.60 -26.44 -19.72
CA ALA A 57 -13.74 -25.71 -19.20
C ALA A 57 -13.43 -24.21 -19.04
N ALA A 58 -14.04 -23.41 -19.93
CA ALA A 58 -14.27 -21.97 -19.84
C ALA A 58 -13.01 -21.07 -19.79
N ALA A 59 -12.58 -20.62 -20.96
CA ALA A 59 -11.83 -19.37 -21.08
C ALA A 59 -12.67 -18.19 -20.53
N PRO A 60 -12.25 -17.48 -19.46
CA PRO A 60 -12.90 -16.24 -19.10
C PRO A 60 -12.40 -15.18 -20.09
N GLY A 61 -13.34 -14.63 -20.85
CA GLY A 61 -13.06 -13.68 -21.91
C GLY A 61 -12.21 -12.50 -21.44
N ARG A 62 -11.20 -12.15 -22.24
CA ARG A 62 -10.50 -10.85 -22.31
C ARG A 62 -10.80 -9.93 -21.11
N SER A 63 -10.25 -10.27 -19.95
CA SER A 63 -10.23 -9.36 -18.81
C SER A 63 -9.38 -8.18 -19.23
N THR A 64 -10.03 -7.06 -19.53
CA THR A 64 -9.33 -5.78 -19.66
C THR A 64 -8.51 -5.63 -18.38
N PRO A 65 -7.19 -5.31 -18.48
CA PRO A 65 -6.35 -5.22 -17.30
C PRO A 65 -7.02 -4.24 -16.35
N VAL A 66 -7.35 -4.65 -15.14
CA VAL A 66 -7.90 -3.73 -14.14
C VAL A 66 -6.70 -3.14 -13.41
N THR A 67 -6.73 -1.86 -13.12
CA THR A 67 -5.66 -1.16 -12.43
C THR A 67 -6.22 -0.59 -11.14
N LEU A 68 -5.63 -0.92 -10.00
CA LEU A 68 -5.93 -0.28 -8.73
C LEU A 68 -5.16 1.04 -8.67
N SER A 69 -5.87 2.16 -8.72
CA SER A 69 -5.30 3.49 -8.54
C SER A 69 -5.52 3.99 -7.12
N VAL A 70 -4.48 4.52 -6.49
CA VAL A 70 -4.62 5.29 -5.25
C VAL A 70 -5.07 6.70 -5.63
N LEU A 71 -6.24 7.12 -5.15
CA LEU A 71 -6.80 8.45 -5.42
C LEU A 71 -6.33 9.47 -4.38
N GLU A 72 -6.32 9.10 -3.10
CA GLU A 72 -5.98 10.01 -2.00
C GLU A 72 -5.10 9.32 -0.95
N GLY A 73 -4.22 10.11 -0.35
CA GLY A 73 -3.18 9.66 0.59
C GLY A 73 -1.76 9.90 0.03
N PRO A 74 -0.71 9.59 0.82
CA PRO A 74 0.69 9.83 0.42
C PRO A 74 1.13 9.05 -0.83
N LEU A 75 0.31 8.10 -1.30
CA LEU A 75 0.53 7.28 -2.49
C LEU A 75 -0.35 7.66 -3.68
N ALA A 76 -1.07 8.79 -3.63
CA ALA A 76 -1.96 9.23 -4.70
C ALA A 76 -1.25 9.23 -6.08
N GLY A 77 -1.89 8.62 -7.07
CA GLY A 77 -1.34 8.40 -8.42
C GLY A 77 -0.63 7.06 -8.62
N THR A 78 -0.40 6.27 -7.56
CA THR A 78 0.15 4.91 -7.69
C THR A 78 -0.87 4.00 -8.36
N GLN A 79 -0.44 3.30 -9.41
CA GLN A 79 -1.26 2.37 -10.17
C GLN A 79 -0.68 0.95 -10.09
N LEU A 80 -1.47 -0.01 -9.62
CA LEU A 80 -1.10 -1.41 -9.56
C LEU A 80 -1.95 -2.22 -10.54
N GLY A 81 -1.29 -2.91 -11.49
CA GLY A 81 -1.96 -3.85 -12.38
C GLY A 81 -2.55 -5.03 -11.61
N LEU A 82 -3.86 -5.14 -11.63
CA LEU A 82 -4.62 -6.25 -11.08
C LEU A 82 -4.81 -7.31 -12.19
N HIS A 83 -4.13 -8.43 -12.03
CA HIS A 83 -4.25 -9.59 -12.92
C HIS A 83 -5.14 -10.65 -12.26
N THR A 84 -4.55 -11.74 -11.78
CA THR A 84 -5.25 -12.93 -11.26
C THR A 84 -4.98 -13.22 -9.78
N SER A 85 -4.11 -12.44 -9.15
CA SER A 85 -3.69 -12.63 -7.75
C SER A 85 -4.40 -11.66 -6.82
N SER A 86 -4.73 -12.12 -5.60
CA SER A 86 -5.18 -11.22 -4.53
C SER A 86 -4.11 -10.19 -4.18
N VAL A 87 -4.52 -8.95 -3.98
CA VAL A 87 -3.69 -7.84 -3.52
C VAL A 87 -3.98 -7.60 -2.05
N LEU A 88 -2.95 -7.77 -1.22
CA LEU A 88 -3.02 -7.45 0.20
C LEU A 88 -2.65 -5.99 0.41
N ILE A 89 -3.47 -5.27 1.17
CA ILE A 89 -3.35 -3.83 1.41
C ILE A 89 -3.16 -3.60 2.91
N GLY A 90 -2.18 -2.78 3.27
CA GLY A 90 -1.97 -2.37 4.65
C GLY A 90 -0.58 -1.80 4.89
N ARG A 91 -0.27 -1.46 6.13
CA ARG A 91 1.00 -0.80 6.50
C ARG A 91 2.21 -1.74 6.57
N ALA A 92 1.97 -3.05 6.70
CA ALA A 92 3.07 -4.00 6.85
C ALA A 92 3.85 -4.16 5.52
N PRO A 93 5.18 -4.32 5.56
CA PRO A 93 6.00 -4.54 4.37
C PRO A 93 5.73 -5.89 3.69
N SER A 94 4.95 -6.78 4.33
CA SER A 94 4.46 -8.03 3.75
C SER A 94 3.27 -7.84 2.80
N CYS A 95 2.67 -6.65 2.75
CA CYS A 95 1.54 -6.33 1.88
C CYS A 95 1.98 -6.08 0.44
N THR A 96 1.11 -6.41 -0.51
CA THR A 96 1.35 -6.15 -1.94
C THR A 96 1.26 -4.65 -2.24
N LEU A 97 0.26 -3.99 -1.65
CA LEU A 97 0.14 -2.55 -1.60
C LEU A 97 0.44 -2.10 -0.17
N VAL A 98 1.66 -1.64 0.05
CA VAL A 98 2.06 -1.07 1.33
C VAL A 98 1.53 0.36 1.38
N VAL A 99 0.66 0.63 2.35
CA VAL A 99 0.05 1.94 2.57
C VAL A 99 0.72 2.59 3.76
N ASP A 100 1.32 3.76 3.57
CA ASP A 100 1.98 4.52 4.64
C ASP A 100 0.95 5.41 5.36
N ASP A 101 0.09 4.76 6.14
CA ASP A 101 -1.02 5.39 6.86
C ASP A 101 -1.07 4.81 8.27
N ASP A 102 -0.90 5.67 9.28
CA ASP A 102 -0.91 5.27 10.69
C ASP A 102 -2.26 4.72 11.13
N THR A 103 -3.34 5.09 10.45
CA THR A 103 -4.68 4.55 10.67
C THR A 103 -4.89 3.21 9.96
N ALA A 104 -3.95 2.78 9.12
CA ALA A 104 -3.98 1.49 8.48
C ALA A 104 -3.30 0.40 9.32
N SER A 105 -4.04 -0.69 9.57
CA SER A 105 -3.49 -1.90 10.18
C SER A 105 -2.42 -2.54 9.28
N GLY A 106 -1.54 -3.35 9.88
CA GLY A 106 -0.45 -4.02 9.17
C GLY A 106 -0.96 -4.85 7.98
N ARG A 107 -1.97 -5.68 8.22
CA ARG A 107 -2.79 -6.34 7.18
C ARG A 107 -4.20 -5.80 7.33
N HIS A 108 -4.60 -4.85 6.49
CA HIS A 108 -5.85 -4.11 6.68
C HIS A 108 -6.97 -4.73 5.86
N ALA A 109 -6.77 -4.82 4.55
CA ALA A 109 -7.77 -5.28 3.61
C ALA A 109 -7.13 -6.15 2.54
N ARG A 110 -7.94 -6.98 1.89
CA ARG A 110 -7.54 -7.77 0.74
C ARG A 110 -8.51 -7.55 -0.39
N ILE A 111 -7.99 -7.20 -1.57
CA ILE A 111 -8.75 -7.20 -2.81
C ILE A 111 -8.42 -8.48 -3.57
N PHE A 112 -9.42 -9.23 -4.03
CA PHE A 112 -9.20 -10.49 -4.73
C PHE A 112 -10.19 -10.68 -5.88
N PRO A 113 -9.81 -11.39 -6.95
CA PRO A 113 -10.73 -11.72 -8.01
C PRO A 113 -11.66 -12.86 -7.57
N HIS A 114 -12.96 -12.72 -7.81
CA HIS A 114 -13.97 -13.74 -7.53
C HIS A 114 -15.13 -13.61 -8.53
N ASP A 115 -15.61 -14.73 -9.09
CA ASP A 115 -16.71 -14.79 -10.06
C ASP A 115 -16.61 -13.80 -11.24
N GLY A 116 -15.39 -13.58 -11.76
CA GLY A 116 -15.14 -12.65 -12.87
C GLY A 116 -15.22 -11.16 -12.49
N GLY A 117 -15.39 -10.86 -11.20
CA GLY A 117 -15.33 -9.52 -10.62
C GLY A 117 -14.21 -9.36 -9.59
N TRP A 118 -14.14 -8.18 -8.99
CA TRP A 118 -13.23 -7.87 -7.89
C TRP A 118 -14.01 -7.72 -6.61
N TYR A 119 -13.50 -8.30 -5.52
CA TYR A 119 -14.09 -8.23 -4.20
C TYR A 119 -13.07 -7.69 -3.22
N VAL A 120 -13.56 -7.03 -2.16
CA VAL A 120 -12.75 -6.59 -1.03
C VAL A 120 -13.24 -7.23 0.25
N GLU A 121 -12.30 -7.58 1.10
CA GLU A 121 -12.53 -8.14 2.43
C GLU A 121 -11.66 -7.39 3.44
N ASP A 122 -12.25 -7.06 4.59
CA ASP A 122 -11.53 -6.50 5.73
C ASP A 122 -10.89 -7.63 6.55
N LEU A 123 -9.62 -7.49 6.92
CA LEU A 123 -8.86 -8.51 7.64
C LEU A 123 -8.86 -8.29 9.16
N GLY A 124 -9.90 -7.67 9.71
CA GLY A 124 -9.98 -7.29 11.11
C GLY A 124 -9.20 -6.00 11.39
N SER A 125 -9.35 -5.01 10.51
CA SER A 125 -8.70 -3.73 10.69
C SER A 125 -9.32 -2.94 11.84
N THR A 126 -8.52 -2.07 12.45
CA THR A 126 -8.97 -1.28 13.61
C THR A 126 -10.01 -0.22 13.22
N ASN A 127 -9.81 0.45 12.08
CA ASN A 127 -10.68 1.53 11.61
C ASN A 127 -11.74 1.06 10.59
N GLY A 128 -11.66 -0.18 10.13
CA GLY A 128 -12.54 -0.76 9.12
C GLY A 128 -12.17 -0.34 7.70
N THR A 129 -12.57 -1.20 6.76
CA THR A 129 -12.55 -0.92 5.33
C THR A 129 -13.94 -0.46 4.88
N TRP A 130 -13.99 0.48 3.93
CA TRP A 130 -15.24 1.02 3.38
C TRP A 130 -15.23 0.95 1.86
N VAL A 131 -16.37 0.67 1.23
CA VAL A 131 -16.58 0.73 -0.22
C VAL A 131 -17.70 1.73 -0.46
N GLY A 132 -17.37 2.87 -1.07
CA GLY A 132 -18.23 4.04 -1.07
C GLY A 132 -18.61 4.42 0.37
N ASP A 133 -19.91 4.41 0.65
CA ASP A 133 -20.47 4.73 1.97
C ASP A 133 -20.73 3.49 2.84
N THR A 134 -20.43 2.28 2.35
CA THR A 134 -20.75 1.03 3.05
C THR A 134 -19.50 0.46 3.73
N ARG A 135 -19.60 0.14 5.02
CA ARG A 135 -18.53 -0.55 5.75
C ARG A 135 -18.48 -2.03 5.35
N VAL A 136 -17.28 -2.53 5.10
CA VAL A 136 -17.04 -3.93 4.75
C VAL A 136 -16.96 -4.76 6.05
N THR A 137 -17.90 -5.67 6.22
CA THR A 137 -17.89 -6.69 7.29
C THR A 137 -17.66 -8.09 6.74
N ASP A 138 -18.18 -8.34 5.55
CA ASP A 138 -18.04 -9.58 4.78
C ASP A 138 -17.45 -9.23 3.40
N PRO A 139 -16.99 -10.21 2.60
CA PRO A 139 -16.50 -9.93 1.25
C PRO A 139 -17.56 -9.23 0.38
N VAL A 140 -17.28 -8.00 -0.06
CA VAL A 140 -18.20 -7.18 -0.87
C VAL A 140 -17.62 -6.99 -2.29
N PRO A 141 -18.42 -7.09 -3.36
CA PRO A 141 -17.98 -6.77 -4.70
C PRO A 141 -17.59 -5.30 -4.81
N VAL A 142 -16.49 -5.00 -5.50
CA VAL A 142 -16.04 -3.64 -5.78
C VAL A 142 -16.18 -3.35 -7.27
N PRO A 143 -17.21 -2.59 -7.68
CA PRO A 143 -17.35 -2.15 -9.05
C PRO A 143 -16.22 -1.21 -9.47
N LEU A 144 -15.88 -1.25 -10.76
CA LEU A 144 -14.94 -0.28 -11.35
C LEU A 144 -15.47 1.14 -11.16
N GLY A 145 -14.61 2.06 -10.77
CA GLY A 145 -14.97 3.45 -10.47
C GLY A 145 -15.43 3.70 -9.03
N THR A 146 -15.53 2.65 -8.20
CA THR A 146 -15.99 2.79 -6.82
C THR A 146 -14.81 3.05 -5.89
N PRO A 147 -14.88 4.09 -5.04
CA PRO A 147 -13.84 4.37 -4.08
C PRO A 147 -13.87 3.35 -2.94
N VAL A 148 -12.70 2.78 -2.60
CA VAL A 148 -12.47 1.89 -1.47
C VAL A 148 -11.56 2.62 -0.50
N ARG A 149 -12.05 2.87 0.71
CA ARG A 149 -11.29 3.54 1.75
C ARG A 149 -10.74 2.53 2.76
N VAL A 150 -9.44 2.62 2.99
CA VAL A 150 -8.66 1.75 3.88
C VAL A 150 -7.92 2.68 4.85
N GLY A 151 -8.39 2.80 6.08
CA GLY A 151 -7.89 3.86 6.99
C GLY A 151 -8.29 5.26 6.49
N GLN A 152 -7.30 6.10 6.20
CA GLN A 152 -7.43 7.41 5.54
C GLN A 152 -7.08 7.35 4.04
N THR A 153 -6.64 6.21 3.54
CA THR A 153 -6.24 6.07 2.13
C THR A 153 -7.42 5.68 1.27
N LEU A 154 -7.59 6.38 0.14
CA LEU A 154 -8.69 6.16 -0.80
C LEU A 154 -8.15 5.54 -2.09
N LEU A 155 -8.70 4.38 -2.44
CA LEU A 155 -8.31 3.54 -3.58
C LEU A 155 -9.48 3.44 -4.56
N GLU A 156 -9.22 3.19 -5.83
CA GLU A 156 -10.26 3.01 -6.84
C GLU A 156 -9.80 1.96 -7.84
N LEU A 157 -10.70 1.06 -8.25
CA LEU A 157 -10.43 0.18 -9.39
C LEU A 157 -10.79 0.89 -10.69
N ARG A 158 -9.84 1.02 -11.59
CA ARG A 158 -10.03 1.60 -12.92
C ARG A 158 -9.73 0.56 -14.00
N ARG A 159 -10.30 0.73 -15.19
CA ARG A 159 -9.86 -0.05 -16.35
C ARG A 159 -8.47 0.45 -16.76
N GLY A 160 -7.51 -0.45 -16.77
CA GLY A 160 -6.20 -0.27 -17.39
C GLY A 160 -6.38 -0.02 -18.88
N ARG A 161 -5.68 0.99 -19.36
CA ARG A 161 -5.77 1.49 -20.73
C ARG A 161 -4.83 0.72 -21.66
#